data_AF-A0A7J9GRC0-F1
#
_entry.id   AF-A0A7J9GRC0-F1
#
_cell.length_a   1.000
_cell.length_b   1.000
_cell.length_c   1.000
_cell.angle_alpha   90.00
_cell.angle_beta   90.00
_cell.angle_gamma   90.00
#
_symmetry.space_group_name_H-M   'P 1'
#
loop_
_entity.id
_entity.type
_entity.pdbx_description
1 polymer ?
#
loop_
_entity_poly.entity_id
_entity_poly.type
_entity_poly.pdbx_seq_one_letter_code
_entity_poly.pdbx_strand_id
1 'polypeptide(L)' 'MVIANLSYGGLVGVEGLSQEELFLWLPIRGIILNDPSSGLILFDIGVANKQLSISLIEDPPVCKPQQ' A
#
# COMPACT_ATOMS: atom_id res chain seq x y z
N MET A 1 -8.74 12.19 2.64
CA MET A 1 -9.00 12.01 1.19
C MET A 1 -7.73 11.44 0.60
N VAL A 2 -7.83 10.38 -0.21
CA VAL A 2 -6.68 9.74 -0.87
C VAL A 2 -6.70 10.12 -2.34
N ILE A 3 -5.54 10.48 -2.90
CA ILE A 3 -5.37 10.86 -4.31
C ILE A 3 -4.29 9.96 -4.90
N ALA A 4 -4.51 9.42 -6.10
CA ALA A 4 -3.53 8.60 -6.82
C ALA A 4 -3.88 8.49 -8.32
N ASN A 5 -2.88 8.21 -9.15
CA ASN A 5 -3.09 7.80 -10.54
C ASN A 5 -3.18 6.28 -10.63
N LEU A 6 -4.31 5.79 -11.13
CA LEU A 6 -4.56 4.37 -11.35
C LEU A 6 -3.97 3.92 -12.69
N SER A 7 -3.28 2.79 -12.68
CA SER A 7 -2.76 2.10 -13.86
C SER A 7 -2.96 0.60 -13.71
N TYR A 8 -2.86 -0.13 -14.82
CA TYR A 8 -2.95 -1.59 -14.75
C TYR A 8 -1.81 -2.12 -13.85
N GLY A 9 -2.18 -2.82 -12.78
CA GLY A 9 -1.23 -3.37 -11.82
C GLY A 9 -0.62 -2.35 -10.86
N GLY A 10 -1.11 -1.11 -10.75
CA GLY A 10 -0.55 -0.20 -9.75
C GLY A 10 -1.26 1.15 -9.54
N LEU A 11 -0.86 1.80 -8.45
CA LEU A 11 -1.20 3.16 -8.06
C LEU A 11 0.09 3.98 -7.94
N VAL A 12 0.14 5.12 -8.62
CA VAL A 12 1.33 5.99 -8.65
C VAL A 12 0.95 7.39 -8.20
N GLY A 13 1.87 8.06 -7.48
CA GLY A 13 1.61 9.41 -6.97
C GLY A 13 0.54 9.40 -5.89
N VAL A 14 0.63 8.43 -4.98
CA VAL A 14 -0.31 8.27 -3.87
C VAL A 14 -0.08 9.40 -2.85
N GLU A 15 -1.16 10.08 -2.47
CA GLU A 15 -1.18 11.10 -1.42
C GLU A 15 -2.31 10.81 -0.43
N GLY A 16 -2.09 11.17 0.84
CA GLY A 16 -3.06 10.94 1.91
C GLY A 16 -3.06 9.51 2.47
N LEU A 17 -2.09 8.67 2.10
CA LEU A 17 -1.87 7.34 2.65
C LEU A 17 -0.50 7.26 3.34
N SER A 18 -0.46 6.66 4.52
CA SER A 18 0.78 6.42 5.27
C SER A 18 0.75 5.04 5.93
N GLN A 19 1.92 4.49 6.20
CA GLN A 19 2.08 3.20 6.86
C GLN A 19 3.05 3.34 8.04
N GLU A 20 2.76 2.65 9.13
CA GLU A 20 3.69 2.53 10.25
C GLU A 20 4.81 1.51 9.93
N GLU A 21 6.05 1.96 10.02
CA GLU A 21 7.26 1.16 9.91
C GLU A 21 8.21 1.51 11.06
N LEU A 22 8.62 0.52 11.86
CA LEU A 22 9.50 0.73 13.02
C LEU A 22 9.05 1.94 13.88
N PHE A 23 7.75 2.05 14.15
CA PHE A 23 7.11 3.12 14.93
C PHE A 23 7.03 4.51 14.26
N LEU A 24 7.41 4.62 12.98
CA LEU A 24 7.31 5.84 12.18
C LEU A 24 6.22 5.71 11.13
N TRP A 25 5.36 6.73 11.02
CA TRP A 25 4.39 6.83 9.93
C TRP A 25 5.06 7.42 8.70
N LEU A 26 5.31 6.57 7.70
CA LEU A 26 5.95 6.97 6.45
C LEU A 26 4.92 7.08 5.32
N PRO A 27 5.04 8.09 4.45
CA PRO A 27 4.11 8.28 3.35
C PRO A 27 4.32 7.21 2.28
N ILE A 28 3.22 6.61 1.81
CA ILE A 28 3.26 5.73 0.65
C ILE A 28 3.15 6.59 -0.60
N ARG A 29 4.06 6.40 -1.56
CA ARG A 29 4.09 7.11 -2.85
C ARG A 29 3.57 6.27 -4.00
N GLY A 30 3.68 4.94 -3.89
CA GLY A 30 3.26 4.02 -4.94
C GLY A 30 2.92 2.64 -4.38
N ILE A 31 2.03 1.95 -5.09
CA ILE A 31 1.62 0.57 -4.83
C ILE A 31 1.64 -0.17 -6.16
N ILE A 32 2.46 -1.20 -6.31
CA ILE A 32 2.71 -1.86 -7.60
C ILE A 32 2.66 -3.38 -7.44
N LEU A 33 1.97 -4.06 -8.35
CA LEU A 33 2.07 -5.50 -8.57
C LEU A 33 3.11 -5.73 -9.66
N ASN A 34 4.31 -6.19 -9.28
CA ASN A 34 5.34 -6.53 -10.26
C ASN A 34 5.07 -7.88 -10.94
N ASP A 35 4.55 -8.85 -10.21
CA ASP A 35 4.25 -10.18 -10.73
C ASP A 35 2.91 -10.68 -10.16
N PRO A 36 1.86 -10.82 -11.00
CA PRO A 36 0.54 -11.23 -10.54
C PRO A 36 0.48 -12.68 -10.06
N SER A 37 1.46 -13.52 -10.41
CA SER A 37 1.53 -14.92 -9.98
C SER A 37 2.20 -15.08 -8.61
N SER A 38 3.03 -14.13 -8.20
CA SER A 38 3.76 -14.14 -6.93
C SER A 38 2.87 -13.92 -5.71
N GLY A 39 1.70 -13.30 -5.90
CA GLY A 39 0.82 -12.92 -4.80
C GLY A 39 1.41 -11.81 -3.92
N LEU A 40 2.38 -11.03 -4.41
CA LEU A 40 3.05 -9.96 -3.66
C LEU A 40 2.74 -8.57 -4.24
N ILE A 41 2.56 -7.62 -3.33
CA ILE A 41 2.37 -6.19 -3.60
C ILE A 41 3.57 -5.44 -3.05
N LEU A 42 4.11 -4.53 -3.85
CA LEU A 42 5.18 -3.62 -3.46
C LEU A 42 4.61 -2.26 -3.09
N PHE A 43 5.01 -1.75 -1.92
CA PHE A 43 4.75 -0.40 -1.46
C PHE A 43 6.03 0.42 -1.56
N ASP A 44 5.99 1.46 -2.37
CA ASP A 44 7.05 2.47 -2.45
C ASP A 44 6.83 3.52 -1.36
N ILE A 45 7.79 3.61 -0.44
CA ILE A 45 7.79 4.53 0.70
C ILE A 45 8.79 5.69 0.42
N GLY A 46 9.21 5.85 -0.83
CA GLY A 46 10.18 6.84 -1.29
C GLY A 46 11.64 6.58 -0.90
N VAL A 47 11.90 6.13 0.34
CA VAL A 47 13.26 5.80 0.82
C VAL A 47 13.52 4.30 0.89
N ALA A 48 12.47 3.48 0.85
CA ALA A 48 12.53 2.03 0.90
C ALA A 48 11.30 1.45 0.18
N ASN A 49 11.39 0.16 -0.13
CA ASN A 49 10.29 -0.63 -0.70
C ASN A 49 9.91 -1.73 0.28
N LYS A 50 8.60 -1.91 0.51
CA LYS A 50 8.06 -3.00 1.34
C LYS A 50 7.25 -3.96 0.49
N GLN A 51 7.44 -5.25 0.70
CA GLN A 51 6.67 -6.30 0.05
C GLN A 51 5.65 -6.86 1.03
N LEU A 52 4.39 -6.95 0.61
CA LEU A 52 3.29 -7.52 1.37
C LEU A 52 2.56 -8.56 0.52
N SER A 53 2.00 -9.58 1.15
CA SER A 53 1.15 -10.55 0.45
C SER A 53 -0.21 -9.96 0.10
N ILE A 54 -0.72 -10.25 -1.10
CA ILE A 54 -2.06 -9.89 -1.57
C ILE A 54 -3.14 -10.40 -0.59
N SER A 55 -2.94 -11.57 -0.01
CA SER A 55 -3.89 -12.19 0.92
C SER A 55 -4.16 -11.36 2.19
N LEU A 56 -3.28 -10.42 2.55
CA LEU A 56 -3.52 -9.49 3.67
C LEU A 56 -4.57 -8.42 3.36
N ILE A 57 -4.87 -8.20 2.07
CA ILE A 57 -5.80 -7.17 1.59
C ILE A 57 -7.06 -7.80 1.00
N GLU A 58 -7.00 -9.05 0.52
CA GLU A 58 -8.17 -9.78 0.03
C GLU A 58 -9.24 -10.00 1.10
N ASP A 59 -8.83 -10.24 2.35
CA ASP A 59 -9.72 -10.34 3.51
C ASP A 59 -9.42 -9.19 4.49
N PRO A 60 -9.91 -7.97 4.20
CA PRO A 60 -9.60 -6.81 5.03
C PRO A 60 -10.37 -6.91 6.36
N PRO A 61 -9.73 -6.56 7.49
CA PRO A 61 -10.42 -6.55 8.78
C PRO A 61 -11.53 -5.49 8.78
N VAL A 62 -12.62 -5.77 9.50
CA VAL A 62 -13.75 -4.83 9.65
C VAL A 62 -13.28 -3.56 10.33
N CYS A 63 -13.53 -2.41 9.70
CA CYS A 63 -13.29 -1.09 10.29
C CYS A 63 -14.01 -0.97 11.62
N LYS A 64 -13.25 -0.76 12.70
CA LYS A 64 -13.83 -0.43 14.01
C LYS A 64 -14.09 1.06 14.06
N PRO A 65 -15.28 1.51 14.51
CA PRO A 65 -15.51 2.93 14.76
C PRO A 65 -14.47 3.42 15.79
N GLN A 66 -13.95 4.63 15.58
CA GLN A 66 -13.07 5.29 16.55
C GLN A 66 -13.88 5.53 17.82
N GLN A 67 -13.43 4.94 18.93
CA GLN A 67 -14.03 5.10 20.25
C GLN A 67 -13.51 6.36 20.94
#